data_AF-A0A970F1N1-F1
#
_entry.id   AF-A0A970F1N1-F1
#
_cell.length_a   1.000
_cell.length_b   1.000
_cell.length_c   1.000
_cell.angle_alpha   90.00
_cell.angle_beta   90.00
_cell.angle_gamma   90.00
#
_symmetry.space_group_name_H-M   'P 1'
#
loop_
_entity.id
_entity.type
_entity.pdbx_description
1 polymer ?
#
loop_
_entity_poly.entity_id
_entity_poly.type
_entity_poly.pdbx_seq_one_letter_code
_entity_poly.pdbx_strand_id
1 'polypeptide(L)'
;MEGKIIPRWEWRTFAENLGAEGQRVLTRGEARVKESRETYVLSRRSDENTKIRDGLMDIKSLQAVNEDGLEQWCPIMKEEFPLSADKVQRLLDVLKVSAPAELRDSYTFGEFLSELVEIHPDLVAVDVKKRRHGLTINGAIVEFAETEFNGIPLQTICVEHADPELVMATVRELGLDHLENINYIKAMKRIVGIR
;
A
#
# COMPACT_ATOMS: atom_id res chain seq x y z
N MET A 1 -7.36 21.06 -15.14
CA MET A 1 -5.92 21.18 -14.83
C MET A 1 -5.58 19.99 -13.95
N GLU A 2 -5.08 18.91 -14.54
CA GLU A 2 -4.53 17.82 -13.73
C GLU A 2 -3.26 18.36 -13.05
N GLY A 3 -3.30 18.45 -11.72
CA GLY A 3 -2.13 18.83 -10.94
C GLY A 3 -1.02 17.82 -11.19
N LYS A 4 0.21 18.29 -11.40
CA LYS A 4 1.38 17.43 -11.56
C LYS A 4 1.43 16.43 -10.40
N ILE A 5 1.38 15.13 -10.71
CA ILE A 5 1.58 14.07 -9.72
C ILE A 5 3.02 14.21 -9.18
N ILE A 6 3.15 14.32 -7.87
CA ILE A 6 4.43 14.36 -7.18
C ILE A 6 4.60 13.01 -6.47
N PRO A 7 5.48 12.12 -6.98
CA PRO A 7 5.84 10.89 -6.28
C PRO A 7 6.41 11.21 -4.90
N ARG A 8 6.19 10.31 -3.94
CA ARG A 8 6.70 10.47 -2.57
C ARG A 8 7.63 9.35 -2.22
N TRP A 9 8.69 9.70 -1.51
CA TRP A 9 9.55 8.75 -0.83
C TRP A 9 8.85 8.29 0.44
N GLU A 10 8.84 6.99 0.67
CA GLU A 10 8.30 6.33 1.84
C GLU A 10 9.39 5.52 2.54
N TRP A 11 9.50 5.74 3.84
CA TRP A 11 10.01 4.73 4.78
C TRP A 11 8.81 4.13 5.49
N ARG A 12 8.73 2.79 5.54
CA ARG A 12 7.67 2.08 6.26
C ARG A 12 8.24 0.84 6.91
N THR A 13 7.67 0.43 8.03
CA THR A 13 7.99 -0.88 8.60
C THR A 13 6.73 -1.60 9.08
N PHE A 14 6.85 -2.90 9.28
CA PHE A 14 5.82 -3.78 9.85
C PHE A 14 6.44 -4.72 10.87
N ALA A 15 5.78 -4.90 12.00
CA ALA A 15 6.10 -5.94 12.97
C ALA A 15 4.85 -6.34 13.76
N GLU A 16 4.91 -7.46 14.47
CA GLU A 16 3.85 -7.86 15.42
C GLU A 16 3.70 -6.84 16.56
N ASN A 17 4.81 -6.20 16.96
CA ASN A 17 4.83 -5.21 18.03
C ASN A 17 5.80 -4.06 17.70
N LEU A 18 5.23 -2.88 17.52
CA LEU A 18 5.88 -1.56 17.40
C LEU A 18 5.33 -0.62 18.48
N GLY A 19 4.85 -1.14 19.62
CA GLY A 19 4.17 -0.34 20.63
C GLY A 19 5.04 0.78 21.19
N ALA A 20 6.32 0.50 21.47
CA ALA A 20 7.24 1.51 21.97
C ALA A 20 7.53 2.60 20.94
N GLU A 21 7.74 2.21 19.67
CA GLU A 21 7.97 3.09 18.52
C GLU A 21 6.74 3.94 18.24
N GLY A 22 5.56 3.32 18.25
CA GLY A 22 4.26 3.96 18.08
C GLY A 22 4.01 5.01 19.17
N GLN A 23 4.32 4.71 20.44
CA GLN A 23 4.24 5.72 21.51
C GLN A 23 5.19 6.90 21.27
N ARG A 24 6.41 6.67 20.79
CA ARG A 24 7.33 7.76 20.42
C ARG A 24 6.76 8.64 19.30
N VAL A 25 6.06 8.05 18.33
CA VAL A 25 5.37 8.78 17.26
C VAL A 25 4.19 9.58 17.82
N LEU A 26 3.32 8.95 18.59
CA LEU A 26 2.08 9.55 19.09
C LEU A 26 2.30 10.68 20.11
N THR A 27 3.44 10.70 20.80
CA THR A 27 3.80 11.80 21.71
C THR A 27 4.23 13.08 20.99
N ARG A 28 4.42 13.05 19.66
CA ARG A 28 4.83 14.23 18.87
C ARG A 28 3.68 15.17 18.50
N GLY A 29 2.42 14.79 18.74
CA GLY A 29 1.29 15.68 18.51
C GLY A 29 -0.06 14.96 18.53
N GLU A 30 -1.12 15.72 18.25
CA GLU A 30 -2.47 15.16 18.19
C GLU A 30 -2.69 14.38 16.89
N ALA A 31 -2.87 13.07 17.04
CA ALA A 31 -3.10 12.19 15.91
C ALA A 31 -4.55 12.25 15.41
N ARG A 32 -4.72 12.27 14.09
CA ARG A 32 -6.01 12.06 13.44
C ARG A 32 -6.26 10.57 13.30
N VAL A 33 -7.27 10.07 14.02
CA VAL A 33 -7.65 8.66 13.98
C VAL A 33 -8.60 8.41 12.81
N LYS A 34 -8.33 7.35 12.04
CA LYS A 34 -9.25 6.88 11.00
C LYS A 34 -9.19 5.37 10.87
N GLU A 35 -10.34 4.77 10.64
CA GLU A 35 -10.47 3.35 10.33
C GLU A 35 -10.80 3.15 8.84
N SER A 36 -10.39 2.02 8.29
CA SER A 36 -10.71 1.60 6.93
C SER A 36 -10.70 0.09 6.78
N ARG A 37 -11.50 -0.38 5.84
CA ARG A 37 -11.46 -1.75 5.29
C ARG A 37 -11.06 -1.64 3.83
N GLU A 38 -10.09 -2.44 3.42
CA GLU A 38 -9.45 -2.35 2.11
C GLU A 38 -9.25 -3.77 1.58
N THR A 39 -9.24 -3.93 0.26
CA THR A 39 -8.82 -5.17 -0.39
C THR A 39 -7.59 -4.88 -1.21
N TYR A 40 -6.51 -5.62 -0.98
CA TYR A 40 -5.32 -5.55 -1.82
C TYR A 40 -5.31 -6.72 -2.78
N VAL A 41 -4.84 -6.49 -4.00
CA VAL A 41 -4.59 -7.54 -4.99
C VAL A 41 -3.09 -7.67 -5.16
N LEU A 42 -2.55 -8.79 -4.70
CA LEU A 42 -1.13 -9.12 -4.86
C LEU A 42 -0.92 -9.95 -6.12
N SER A 43 0.24 -9.76 -6.75
CA SER A 43 0.71 -10.60 -7.85
C SER A 43 2.01 -11.29 -7.48
N ARG A 44 2.17 -12.55 -7.87
CA ARG A 44 3.46 -13.27 -7.83
C ARG A 44 4.45 -12.76 -8.89
N ARG A 45 3.97 -11.95 -9.84
CA ARG A 45 4.73 -11.47 -11.01
C ARG A 45 5.08 -10.00 -10.91
N SER A 46 4.55 -9.28 -9.91
CA SER A 46 4.64 -7.83 -9.78
C SER A 46 4.62 -7.40 -8.30
N ASP A 47 5.24 -6.27 -8.00
CA ASP A 47 5.23 -5.63 -6.67
C ASP A 47 4.44 -4.32 -6.65
N GLU A 48 3.59 -4.13 -7.65
CA GLU A 48 2.68 -2.99 -7.76
C GLU A 48 1.70 -2.95 -6.60
N ASN A 49 1.48 -1.76 -6.03
CA ASN A 49 0.59 -1.59 -4.89
C ASN A 49 -0.83 -1.33 -5.37
N THR A 50 -1.59 -2.41 -5.57
CA THR A 50 -3.00 -2.38 -5.96
C THR A 50 -3.90 -2.50 -4.74
N LYS A 51 -4.58 -1.39 -4.42
CA LYS A 51 -5.48 -1.25 -3.27
C LYS A 51 -6.87 -0.84 -3.74
N ILE A 52 -7.89 -1.49 -3.20
CA ILE A 52 -9.30 -1.18 -3.43
C ILE A 52 -9.94 -0.75 -2.10
N ARG A 53 -10.62 0.39 -2.10
CA ARG A 53 -11.37 0.89 -0.93
C ARG A 53 -12.55 1.74 -1.40
N ASP A 54 -13.71 1.57 -0.77
CA ASP A 54 -14.92 2.37 -1.03
C ASP A 54 -15.29 2.43 -2.53
N GLY A 55 -15.19 1.30 -3.25
CA GLY A 55 -15.49 1.21 -4.69
C GLY A 55 -14.42 1.80 -5.61
N LEU A 56 -13.26 2.20 -5.07
CA LEU A 56 -12.19 2.83 -5.82
C LEU A 56 -10.92 1.99 -5.75
N MET A 57 -10.36 1.68 -6.92
CA MET A 57 -9.05 1.07 -7.09
C MET A 57 -7.98 2.15 -7.30
N ASP A 58 -6.86 2.00 -6.61
CA ASP A 58 -5.67 2.85 -6.69
C ASP A 58 -4.45 1.94 -6.86
N ILE A 59 -3.65 2.19 -7.89
CA ILE A 59 -2.38 1.48 -8.12
C ILE A 59 -1.23 2.46 -8.02
N LYS A 60 -0.25 2.12 -7.19
CA LYS A 60 1.03 2.82 -7.10
C LYS A 60 2.17 1.93 -7.55
N SER A 61 3.04 2.50 -8.37
CA SER A 61 4.25 1.87 -8.88
C SER A 61 5.49 2.40 -8.21
N LEU A 62 6.39 1.47 -7.86
CA LEU A 62 7.70 1.77 -7.32
C LEU A 62 8.60 2.32 -8.43
N GLN A 63 8.96 3.60 -8.34
CA GLN A 63 9.78 4.27 -9.35
C GLN A 63 11.27 4.13 -9.07
N ALA A 64 11.66 4.20 -7.80
CA ALA A 64 13.05 4.18 -7.40
C ALA A 64 13.20 3.68 -5.96
N VAL A 65 14.38 3.15 -5.65
CA VAL A 65 14.87 2.93 -4.30
C VAL A 65 16.18 3.69 -4.18
N ASN A 66 16.33 4.55 -3.17
CA ASN A 66 17.57 5.33 -3.00
C ASN A 66 18.61 4.58 -2.15
N GLU A 67 19.77 5.21 -1.91
CA GLU A 67 20.87 4.62 -1.14
C GLU A 67 20.53 4.37 0.33
N ASP A 68 19.60 5.15 0.90
CA ASP A 68 19.06 4.92 2.25
C ASP A 68 17.98 3.82 2.29
N GLY A 69 17.64 3.23 1.14
CA GLY A 69 16.60 2.21 1.01
C GLY A 69 15.17 2.75 1.02
N LEU A 70 14.96 4.07 0.91
CA LEU A 70 13.62 4.67 0.75
C LEU A 70 13.01 4.28 -0.58
N GLU A 71 11.71 4.05 -0.59
CA GLU A 71 10.96 3.65 -1.78
C GLU A 71 10.14 4.83 -2.31
N GLN A 72 10.34 5.20 -3.58
CA GLN A 72 9.56 6.26 -4.22
C GLN A 72 8.33 5.69 -4.94
N TRP A 73 7.15 6.04 -4.47
CA TRP A 73 5.88 5.54 -5.01
C TRP A 73 5.15 6.60 -5.83
N CYS A 74 4.70 6.23 -7.03
CA CYS A 74 3.92 7.07 -7.92
C CYS A 74 2.55 6.45 -8.21
N PRO A 75 1.43 7.16 -7.99
CA PRO A 75 0.12 6.73 -8.49
C PRO A 75 0.11 6.66 -10.02
N ILE A 76 -0.22 5.49 -10.57
CA ILE A 76 -0.23 5.26 -12.03
C ILE A 76 -1.63 4.97 -12.58
N MET A 77 -2.57 4.59 -11.72
CA MET A 77 -3.93 4.24 -12.11
C MET A 77 -4.88 4.48 -10.94
N LYS A 78 -6.05 5.05 -11.24
CA LYS A 78 -7.10 5.29 -10.26
C LYS A 78 -8.46 5.17 -10.95
N GLU A 79 -9.21 4.13 -10.59
CA GLU A 79 -10.45 3.78 -11.29
C GLU A 79 -11.55 3.47 -10.29
N GLU A 80 -12.76 3.91 -10.59
CA GLU A 80 -13.96 3.57 -9.84
C GLU A 80 -14.63 2.34 -10.48
N PHE A 81 -15.18 1.45 -9.64
CA PHE A 81 -15.97 0.33 -10.11
C PHE A 81 -17.36 0.81 -10.59
N PRO A 82 -17.92 0.18 -11.64
CA PRO A 82 -17.41 -1.01 -12.33
C PRO A 82 -16.28 -0.70 -13.32
N LEU A 83 -15.38 -1.68 -13.53
CA LEU A 83 -14.25 -1.57 -14.45
C LEU A 83 -14.63 -2.12 -15.82
N SER A 84 -14.37 -1.35 -16.88
CA SER A 84 -14.52 -1.82 -18.26
C SER A 84 -13.43 -2.82 -18.65
N ALA A 85 -13.68 -3.60 -19.71
CA ALA A 85 -12.74 -4.60 -20.24
C ALA A 85 -11.32 -4.04 -20.48
N ASP A 86 -11.20 -2.83 -21.04
CA ASP A 86 -9.92 -2.18 -21.33
C ASP A 86 -9.16 -1.81 -20.04
N LYS A 87 -9.87 -1.37 -19.00
CA LYS A 87 -9.28 -1.07 -17.68
C LYS A 87 -8.82 -2.35 -17.00
N VAL A 88 -9.60 -3.42 -17.09
CA VAL A 88 -9.21 -4.74 -16.57
C VAL A 88 -7.97 -5.25 -17.30
N GLN A 89 -7.93 -5.18 -18.63
CA GLN A 89 -6.75 -5.57 -19.40
C GLN A 89 -5.50 -4.79 -18.95
N ARG A 90 -5.61 -3.46 -18.85
CA ARG A 90 -4.52 -2.61 -18.37
C ARG A 90 -4.07 -2.97 -16.95
N LEU A 91 -4.99 -3.30 -16.06
CA LEU A 91 -4.68 -3.74 -14.70
C LEU A 91 -3.91 -5.08 -14.71
N LEU A 92 -4.32 -6.05 -15.53
CA LEU A 92 -3.64 -7.34 -15.66
C LEU A 92 -2.23 -7.17 -16.23
N ASP A 93 -2.03 -6.25 -17.17
CA ASP A 93 -0.72 -5.89 -17.71
C ASP A 93 0.19 -5.29 -16.62
N VAL A 94 -0.33 -4.38 -15.79
CA VAL A 94 0.39 -3.79 -14.64
C VAL A 94 0.76 -4.86 -13.61
N LEU A 95 -0.15 -5.80 -13.34
CA LEU A 95 0.08 -6.94 -12.46
C LEU A 95 0.97 -8.03 -13.10
N LYS A 96 1.31 -7.90 -14.38
CA LYS A 96 2.16 -8.80 -15.18
C LYS A 96 1.64 -10.24 -15.20
N VAL A 97 0.32 -10.38 -15.31
CA VAL A 97 -0.39 -11.67 -15.37
C VAL A 97 -1.13 -11.82 -16.69
N SER A 98 -1.41 -13.06 -17.08
CA SER A 98 -2.17 -13.34 -18.30
C SER A 98 -3.63 -12.95 -18.15
N ALA A 99 -4.19 -12.35 -19.18
CA ALA A 99 -5.64 -12.19 -19.29
C ALA A 99 -6.33 -13.52 -19.65
N PRO A 100 -7.58 -13.73 -19.19
CA PRO A 100 -8.42 -14.80 -19.73
C PRO A 100 -8.68 -14.57 -21.23
N ALA A 101 -9.09 -15.63 -21.93
CA ALA A 101 -9.34 -15.57 -23.38
C ALA A 101 -10.45 -14.58 -23.75
N GLU A 102 -11.45 -14.43 -22.88
CA GLU A 102 -12.55 -13.49 -23.05
C GLU A 102 -12.74 -12.69 -21.76
N LEU A 103 -12.83 -11.37 -21.91
CA LEU A 103 -13.20 -10.45 -20.85
C LEU A 103 -14.64 -9.98 -21.07
N ARG A 104 -15.37 -9.78 -19.98
CA ARG A 104 -16.67 -9.09 -20.01
C ARG A 104 -16.46 -7.63 -20.36
N ASP A 105 -17.50 -7.00 -20.89
CA ASP A 105 -17.50 -5.56 -21.15
C ASP A 105 -17.29 -4.73 -19.88
N SER A 106 -17.76 -5.24 -18.73
CA SER A 106 -17.69 -4.56 -17.44
C SER A 106 -17.70 -5.54 -16.27
N TYR A 107 -17.00 -5.17 -15.20
CA TYR A 107 -16.88 -5.93 -13.96
C TYR A 107 -17.24 -5.05 -12.76
N THR A 108 -18.25 -5.45 -12.01
CA THR A 108 -18.44 -4.95 -10.63
C THR A 108 -17.26 -5.39 -9.74
N PHE A 109 -17.14 -4.81 -8.54
CA PHE A 109 -16.11 -5.22 -7.59
C PHE A 109 -16.18 -6.72 -7.25
N GLY A 110 -17.40 -7.25 -7.03
CA GLY A 110 -17.61 -8.66 -6.74
C GLY A 110 -17.19 -9.56 -7.91
N GLU A 111 -17.65 -9.26 -9.12
CA GLU A 111 -17.29 -10.03 -10.33
C GLU A 111 -15.78 -9.95 -10.61
N PHE A 112 -15.14 -8.79 -10.42
CA PHE A 112 -13.70 -8.64 -10.56
C PHE A 112 -12.94 -9.57 -9.60
N LEU A 113 -13.36 -9.66 -8.34
CA LEU A 113 -12.72 -10.56 -7.38
C LEU A 113 -12.96 -12.03 -7.74
N SER A 114 -14.23 -12.44 -7.89
CA SER A 114 -14.56 -13.87 -8.03
C SER A 114 -14.21 -14.44 -9.40
N GLU A 115 -14.29 -13.65 -10.47
CA GLU A 115 -14.10 -14.13 -11.85
C GLU A 115 -12.70 -13.86 -12.38
N LEU A 116 -11.89 -13.00 -11.74
CA LEU A 116 -10.54 -12.70 -12.21
C LEU A 116 -9.48 -12.90 -11.13
N VAL A 117 -9.64 -12.35 -9.92
CA VAL A 117 -8.58 -12.41 -8.90
C VAL A 117 -8.50 -13.79 -8.25
N GLU A 118 -9.62 -14.32 -7.76
CA GLU A 118 -9.64 -15.56 -6.97
C GLU A 118 -9.33 -16.82 -7.79
N ILE A 119 -9.63 -16.80 -9.09
CA ILE A 119 -9.36 -17.93 -9.98
C ILE A 119 -7.97 -17.86 -10.63
N HIS A 120 -7.29 -16.71 -10.60
CA HIS A 120 -6.02 -16.55 -11.29
C HIS A 120 -4.87 -17.09 -10.44
N PRO A 121 -4.05 -18.05 -10.95
CA PRO A 121 -3.05 -18.76 -10.15
C PRO A 121 -1.96 -17.85 -9.56
N ASP A 122 -1.67 -16.72 -10.23
CA ASP A 122 -0.65 -15.77 -9.77
C ASP A 122 -1.18 -14.65 -8.87
N LEU A 123 -2.50 -14.48 -8.72
CA LEU A 123 -3.07 -13.40 -7.93
C LEU A 123 -3.51 -13.89 -6.55
N VAL A 124 -3.54 -12.99 -5.57
CA VAL A 124 -4.08 -13.23 -4.23
C VAL A 124 -4.77 -11.96 -3.75
N ALA A 125 -6.05 -12.08 -3.34
CA ALA A 125 -6.74 -11.02 -2.62
C ALA A 125 -6.39 -11.06 -1.12
N VAL A 126 -6.17 -9.90 -0.52
CA VAL A 126 -5.93 -9.76 0.93
C VAL A 126 -6.93 -8.77 1.51
N ASP A 127 -7.74 -9.22 2.47
CA ASP A 127 -8.59 -8.35 3.29
C ASP A 127 -7.71 -7.62 4.29
N VAL A 128 -7.81 -6.29 4.30
CA VAL A 128 -7.04 -5.43 5.20
C VAL A 128 -7.98 -4.57 6.02
N LYS A 129 -7.96 -4.77 7.33
CA LYS A 129 -8.51 -3.78 8.28
C LYS A 129 -7.38 -2.92 8.80
N LYS A 130 -7.65 -1.63 8.96
CA LYS A 130 -6.64 -0.67 9.38
C LYS A 130 -7.24 0.37 10.30
N ARG A 131 -6.59 0.60 11.43
CA ARG A 131 -6.84 1.71 12.34
C ARG A 131 -5.57 2.54 12.44
N ARG A 132 -5.59 3.73 11.84
CA ARG A 132 -4.42 4.61 11.72
C ARG A 132 -4.53 5.84 12.60
N HIS A 133 -3.38 6.25 13.09
CA HIS A 133 -3.10 7.50 13.77
C HIS A 133 -2.17 8.31 12.87
N GLY A 134 -2.72 9.28 12.14
CA GLY A 134 -1.97 10.14 11.23
C GLY A 134 -1.53 11.44 11.88
N LEU A 135 -0.27 11.81 11.67
CA LEU A 135 0.38 13.03 12.18
C LEU A 135 1.14 13.73 11.05
N THR A 136 1.53 14.98 11.33
CA THR A 136 2.52 15.69 10.53
C THR A 136 3.67 16.08 11.46
N ILE A 137 4.87 15.58 11.17
CA ILE A 137 6.07 15.79 11.97
C ILE A 137 7.13 16.35 11.03
N ASN A 138 7.66 17.53 11.34
CA ASN A 138 8.62 18.26 10.49
C ASN A 138 8.14 18.50 9.04
N GLY A 139 6.82 18.49 8.79
CA GLY A 139 6.25 18.59 7.45
C GLY A 139 6.11 17.25 6.71
N ALA A 140 6.71 16.17 7.21
CA ALA A 140 6.48 14.82 6.71
C ALA A 140 5.15 14.26 7.23
N ILE A 141 4.48 13.44 6.42
CA ILE A 141 3.32 12.66 6.87
C ILE A 141 3.87 11.47 7.65
N VAL A 142 3.41 11.31 8.89
CA VAL A 142 3.79 10.18 9.74
C VAL A 142 2.54 9.43 10.17
N GLU A 143 2.60 8.11 10.11
CA GLU A 143 1.48 7.25 10.51
C GLU A 143 1.99 6.16 11.46
N PHE A 144 1.25 5.93 12.55
CA PHE A 144 1.27 4.66 13.28
C PHE A 144 -0.09 3.99 13.08
N ALA A 145 -0.11 2.70 12.74
CA ALA A 145 -1.37 2.00 12.52
C ALA A 145 -1.33 0.55 13.00
N GLU A 146 -2.49 0.11 13.48
CA GLU A 146 -2.81 -1.30 13.67
C GLU A 146 -3.46 -1.79 12.37
N THR A 147 -3.02 -2.95 11.89
CA THR A 147 -3.53 -3.58 10.67
C THR A 147 -3.84 -5.04 10.91
N GLU A 148 -4.85 -5.56 10.23
CA GLU A 148 -5.10 -7.00 10.13
C GLU A 148 -5.02 -7.40 8.66
N PHE A 149 -4.15 -8.35 8.31
CA PHE A 149 -4.07 -8.93 6.96
C PHE A 149 -4.70 -10.33 7.01
N ASN A 150 -5.85 -10.50 6.37
CA ASN A 150 -6.67 -11.72 6.49
C ASN A 150 -6.90 -12.15 7.96
N GLY A 151 -7.10 -11.16 8.84
CA GLY A 151 -7.28 -11.37 10.28
C GLY A 151 -5.99 -11.55 11.09
N ILE A 152 -4.80 -11.56 10.46
CA ILE A 152 -3.51 -11.64 11.17
C ILE A 152 -3.08 -10.22 11.57
N PRO A 153 -2.96 -9.91 12.88
CA PRO A 153 -2.64 -8.57 13.35
C PRO A 153 -1.16 -8.23 13.16
N LEU A 154 -0.90 -7.01 12.73
CA LEU A 154 0.40 -6.37 12.63
C LEU A 154 0.28 -4.90 13.02
N GLN A 155 1.41 -4.27 13.31
CA GLN A 155 1.55 -2.83 13.46
C GLN A 155 2.47 -2.29 12.37
N THR A 156 2.21 -1.05 11.93
CA THR A 156 3.03 -0.36 10.94
C THR A 156 3.31 1.07 11.34
N ILE A 157 4.52 1.53 11.02
CA ILE A 157 4.91 2.93 11.10
C ILE A 157 5.37 3.36 9.72
N CYS A 158 5.01 4.58 9.32
CA CYS A 158 5.43 5.16 8.07
C CYS A 158 5.81 6.63 8.22
N VAL A 159 6.81 7.04 7.44
CA VAL A 159 7.17 8.42 7.19
C VAL A 159 7.19 8.62 5.67
N GLU A 160 6.40 9.54 5.14
CA GLU A 160 6.42 9.88 3.71
C GLU A 160 6.52 11.38 3.44
N HIS A 161 7.29 11.74 2.42
CA HIS A 161 7.41 13.11 1.92
C HIS A 161 7.94 13.13 0.47
N ALA A 162 7.83 14.26 -0.23
CA ALA A 162 8.41 14.43 -1.56
C ALA A 162 9.95 14.56 -1.55
N ASP A 163 10.49 15.03 -0.42
CA ASP A 163 11.92 15.18 -0.16
C ASP A 163 12.44 13.98 0.65
N PRO A 164 13.34 13.15 0.10
CA PRO A 164 13.88 11.98 0.79
C PRO A 164 14.74 12.33 2.01
N GLU A 165 15.42 13.49 2.01
CA GLU A 165 16.26 13.91 3.13
C GLU A 165 15.40 14.17 4.37
N LEU A 166 14.23 14.80 4.18
CA LEU A 166 13.26 15.03 5.25
C LEU A 166 12.68 13.73 5.80
N VAL A 167 12.45 12.72 4.94
CA VAL A 167 12.02 11.38 5.38
C VAL A 167 13.07 10.78 6.30
N MET A 168 14.33 10.68 5.87
CA MET A 168 15.38 10.07 6.70
C MET A 168 15.70 10.86 7.96
N ALA A 169 15.69 12.20 7.90
CA ALA A 169 15.85 13.03 9.10
C ALA A 169 14.77 12.73 10.14
N THR A 170 13.50 12.61 9.70
CA THR A 170 12.37 12.29 10.59
C THR A 170 12.45 10.85 11.13
N VAL A 171 12.82 9.87 10.30
CA VAL A 171 13.04 8.47 10.72
C VAL A 171 14.10 8.38 11.81
N ARG A 172 15.23 9.06 11.65
CA ARG A 172 16.33 9.10 12.64
C ARG A 172 15.91 9.82 13.92
N GLU A 173 15.18 10.94 13.82
CA GLU A 173 14.68 11.66 14.99
C GLU A 173 13.70 10.83 15.83
N LEU A 174 12.91 9.97 15.19
CA LEU A 174 11.98 9.05 15.86
C LEU A 174 12.68 7.78 16.38
N GLY A 175 13.97 7.59 16.07
CA GLY A 175 14.75 6.41 16.44
C GLY A 175 14.19 5.15 15.80
N LEU A 176 13.92 5.20 14.48
CA LEU A 176 13.32 4.11 13.70
C LEU A 176 14.29 3.48 12.69
N ASP A 177 15.47 4.09 12.49
CA ASP A 177 16.47 3.74 11.49
C ASP A 177 17.15 2.37 11.69
N HIS A 178 16.98 1.77 12.87
CA HIS A 178 17.41 0.40 13.16
C HIS A 178 16.43 -0.68 12.65
N LEU A 179 15.25 -0.29 12.16
CA LEU A 179 14.21 -1.21 11.67
C LEU A 179 14.28 -1.36 10.15
N GLU A 180 13.90 -2.55 9.65
CA GLU A 180 13.84 -2.84 8.22
C GLU A 180 12.76 -1.99 7.53
N ASN A 181 13.08 -1.42 6.34
CA ASN A 181 12.08 -0.79 5.48
C ASN A 181 11.25 -1.88 4.76
N ILE A 182 10.01 -2.07 5.21
CA ILE A 182 9.05 -3.06 4.73
C ILE A 182 7.78 -2.33 4.27
N ASN A 183 7.52 -2.35 2.96
CA ASN A 183 6.27 -1.82 2.41
C ASN A 183 5.09 -2.81 2.57
N TYR A 184 3.88 -2.32 2.29
CA TYR A 184 2.65 -3.11 2.38
C TYR A 184 2.69 -4.40 1.55
N ILE A 185 3.23 -4.35 0.33
CA ILE A 185 3.26 -5.50 -0.58
C ILE A 185 4.18 -6.58 -0.05
N LYS A 186 5.40 -6.21 0.37
CA LYS A 186 6.33 -7.13 1.04
C LYS A 186 5.71 -7.72 2.30
N ALA A 187 5.07 -6.91 3.15
CA ALA A 187 4.45 -7.38 4.38
C ALA A 187 3.31 -8.38 4.11
N MET A 188 2.38 -8.05 3.22
CA MET A 188 1.25 -8.95 2.91
C MET A 188 1.72 -10.21 2.19
N LYS A 189 2.68 -10.12 1.26
CA LYS A 189 3.28 -11.29 0.58
C LYS A 189 3.89 -12.28 1.58
N ARG A 190 4.61 -11.78 2.59
CA ARG A 190 5.14 -12.60 3.71
C ARG A 190 4.00 -13.33 4.45
N ILE A 191 2.90 -12.63 4.73
CA ILE A 191 1.74 -13.21 5.44
C ILE A 191 1.02 -14.28 4.62
N VAL A 192 0.78 -14.06 3.33
CA VAL A 192 0.05 -15.02 2.49
C VAL A 192 0.95 -16.09 1.86
N GLY A 193 2.25 -16.08 2.15
CA GLY A 193 3.19 -17.11 1.72
C GLY A 193 3.56 -17.08 0.25
N ILE A 194 3.60 -15.90 -0.39
CA ILE A 194 3.99 -15.75 -1.80
C ILE A 194 5.23 -14.85 -1.92
N ARG A 195 6.01 -15.04 -2.98
CA ARG A 195 7.18 -14.21 -3.30
C ARG A 195 6.81 -13.13 -4.31
#